data_AF-A0A958VF73-F1
#
_entry.id   AF-A0A958VF73-F1
#
_cell.length_a   1.000
_cell.length_b   1.000
_cell.length_c   1.000
_cell.angle_alpha   90.00
_cell.angle_beta   90.00
_cell.angle_gamma   90.00
#
_symmetry.space_group_name_H-M   'P 1'
#
loop_
_entity.id
_entity.type
_entity.pdbx_description
1 polymer ?
#
loop_
_entity_poly.entity_id
_entity_poly.type
_entity_poly.pdbx_seq_one_letter_code
_entity_poly.pdbx_strand_id
1 'polypeptide(L)'
;MRNASLYFLSLIFAVLLLFGCSGEKRKVSTSFYYWKTHFELTDREETYINSLETKKLYLRFFDVDWNFNKNIAVPIASIDLGREQLSEYEIVPTVFITNRTMVQIPYDDVPLLAARIVNRIFQIADSLPIKEIQLDCDWSETSRDNYFRLLDQIKAQIGEKKIQISSTIRLHQVKYFMITGVPPVDKGMLMFYNIGDVKDITTKNSILDLKLAESYLNEFESYPLKLDFALPLFSWGVVMRNDKTVQLINNLRANQLEDKQKFRFLDPKVIKVLKSTYINGFYLYKGDFIRLEDVKLTDLKESAELLAEIDQENDVTICFYHLDSPTIEKYSHEELMQICETFR
;
A
#
# COMPACT_ATOMS: atom_id res chain seq x y z
N MET A 1 6.41 45.56 -51.16
CA MET A 1 5.78 45.51 -49.81
C MET A 1 5.00 44.22 -49.54
N ARG A 2 4.41 43.55 -50.54
CA ARG A 2 3.63 42.31 -50.35
C ARG A 2 4.45 41.10 -49.87
N ASN A 3 5.67 40.92 -50.38
CA ASN A 3 6.52 39.76 -50.03
C ASN A 3 7.09 39.84 -48.60
N ALA A 4 7.38 41.04 -48.09
CA ALA A 4 7.89 41.23 -46.73
C ALA A 4 6.87 40.81 -45.66
N SER A 5 5.58 40.96 -45.96
CA SER A 5 4.48 40.59 -45.06
C SER A 5 4.27 39.07 -44.99
N LEU A 6 4.55 38.34 -46.09
CA LEU A 6 4.53 36.87 -46.13
C LEU A 6 5.69 36.25 -45.33
N TYR A 7 6.90 36.81 -45.43
CA TYR A 7 8.04 36.36 -44.62
C TYR A 7 7.86 36.65 -43.13
N PHE A 8 7.20 37.75 -42.79
CA PHE A 8 6.87 38.07 -41.40
C PHE A 8 5.81 37.12 -40.81
N LEU A 9 4.78 36.78 -41.60
CA LEU A 9 3.77 35.79 -41.19
C LEU A 9 4.38 34.37 -41.05
N SER A 10 5.29 33.97 -41.95
CA SER A 10 5.96 32.67 -41.84
C SER A 10 6.91 32.60 -40.64
N LEU A 11 7.55 33.72 -40.28
CA LEU A 11 8.42 33.81 -39.11
C LEU A 11 7.61 33.72 -37.80
N ILE A 12 6.44 34.38 -37.74
CA ILE A 12 5.52 34.28 -36.59
C ILE A 12 4.98 32.85 -36.46
N PHE A 13 4.64 32.20 -37.57
CA PHE A 13 4.17 30.81 -37.56
C PHE A 13 5.28 29.82 -37.13
N ALA A 14 6.52 30.06 -37.54
CA ALA A 14 7.68 29.28 -37.11
C ALA A 14 8.02 29.49 -35.62
N VAL A 15 7.84 30.70 -35.08
CA VAL A 15 8.01 30.98 -33.64
C VAL A 15 6.88 30.35 -32.81
N LEU A 16 5.64 30.34 -33.32
CA LEU A 16 4.51 29.66 -32.67
C LEU A 16 4.68 28.12 -32.63
N LEU A 17 5.38 27.54 -33.62
CA LEU A 17 5.73 26.11 -33.62
C LEU A 17 6.84 25.76 -32.61
N LEU A 18 7.67 26.72 -32.18
CA LEU A 18 8.69 26.53 -31.14
C LEU A 18 8.12 26.66 -29.72
N PHE A 19 6.90 27.19 -29.56
CA PHE A 19 6.11 27.13 -28.32
C PHE A 19 5.12 25.95 -28.33
N GLY A 20 5.30 24.98 -29.22
CA GLY A 20 4.56 23.73 -29.23
C GLY A 20 4.80 22.96 -27.93
N CYS A 21 3.85 23.10 -27.00
CA CYS A 21 3.57 22.23 -25.86
C CYS A 21 4.74 21.38 -25.33
N SER A 22 5.55 21.95 -24.44
CA SER A 22 6.05 21.14 -23.33
C SER A 22 4.84 20.84 -22.44
N GLY A 23 4.15 19.72 -22.66
CA GLY A 23 3.17 19.24 -21.69
C GLY A 23 3.83 19.22 -20.31
N GLU A 24 3.14 19.74 -19.29
CA GLU A 24 3.65 19.65 -17.92
C GLU A 24 3.94 18.17 -17.63
N LYS A 25 5.18 17.87 -17.24
CA LYS A 25 5.55 16.51 -16.85
C LYS A 25 4.66 16.11 -15.68
N ARG A 26 4.04 14.93 -15.78
CA ARG A 26 3.26 14.31 -14.71
C ARG A 26 4.03 14.38 -13.39
N LYS A 27 3.37 14.84 -12.32
CA LYS A 27 4.00 14.86 -11.00
C LYS A 27 3.94 13.46 -10.40
N VAL A 28 5.11 12.87 -10.20
CA VAL A 28 5.28 11.63 -9.43
C VAL A 28 5.77 12.00 -8.03
N SER A 29 5.06 11.53 -7.02
CA SER A 29 5.38 11.76 -5.61
C SER A 29 5.65 10.45 -4.90
N THR A 30 6.66 10.45 -4.01
CA THR A 30 7.00 9.28 -3.20
C THR A 30 6.35 9.38 -1.82
N SER A 31 5.87 8.25 -1.31
CA SER A 31 5.32 8.12 0.03
C SER A 31 5.63 6.75 0.63
N PHE A 32 5.39 6.60 1.93
CA PHE A 32 5.55 5.32 2.61
C PHE A 32 4.37 5.01 3.51
N TYR A 33 4.07 3.72 3.64
CA TYR A 33 3.27 3.21 4.72
C TYR A 33 4.11 2.99 5.98
N TYR A 34 3.55 3.35 7.12
CA TYR A 34 4.08 3.03 8.45
C TYR A 34 3.01 2.31 9.29
N TRP A 35 3.21 0.99 9.44
CA TRP A 35 2.25 0.04 10.00
C TRP A 35 2.67 -0.50 11.39
N LYS A 36 3.13 0.39 12.28
CA LYS A 36 3.47 0.07 13.69
C LYS A 36 2.55 0.85 14.64
N THR A 37 2.46 0.41 15.89
CA THR A 37 1.64 1.07 16.94
C THR A 37 2.37 2.18 17.70
N HIS A 38 3.65 2.38 17.45
CA HIS A 38 4.42 3.50 17.98
C HIS A 38 5.14 4.13 16.81
N PHE A 39 4.89 5.41 16.57
CA PHE A 39 5.57 6.17 15.54
C PHE A 39 6.86 6.75 16.10
N GLU A 40 7.94 6.22 15.59
CA GLU A 40 9.29 6.71 15.82
C GLU A 40 10.08 6.34 14.58
N LEU A 41 10.68 7.36 13.94
CA LEU A 41 11.66 7.16 12.89
C LEU A 41 13.04 7.17 13.52
N THR A 42 13.83 6.17 13.16
CA THR A 42 15.27 6.18 13.41
C THR A 42 15.95 7.21 12.50
N ASP A 43 17.10 7.76 12.90
CA ASP A 43 17.91 8.68 12.07
C ASP A 43 18.15 8.13 10.66
N ARG A 44 18.29 6.81 10.55
CA ARG A 44 18.48 6.12 9.28
C ARG A 44 17.21 6.12 8.43
N GLU A 45 16.05 5.85 9.02
CA GLU A 45 14.75 5.91 8.34
C GLU A 45 14.46 7.35 7.88
N GLU A 46 14.70 8.33 8.74
CA GLU A 46 14.54 9.75 8.42
C GLU A 46 15.46 10.20 7.28
N THR A 47 16.75 9.86 7.35
CA THR A 47 17.72 10.17 6.27
C THR A 47 17.28 9.55 4.94
N TYR A 48 16.78 8.32 4.97
CA TYR A 48 16.37 7.58 3.78
C TYR A 48 15.11 8.17 3.12
N ILE A 49 14.08 8.50 3.89
CA ILE A 49 12.88 9.12 3.31
C ILE A 49 13.16 10.54 2.82
N ASN A 50 14.06 11.27 3.49
CA ASN A 50 14.49 12.59 3.04
C ASN A 50 15.31 12.54 1.75
N SER A 51 16.16 11.51 1.55
CA SER A 51 16.89 11.33 0.28
C SER A 51 15.99 10.93 -0.89
N LEU A 52 14.78 10.45 -0.61
CA LEU A 52 13.72 10.20 -1.59
C LEU A 52 12.78 11.40 -1.78
N GLU A 53 13.09 12.55 -1.16
CA GLU A 53 12.23 13.75 -1.12
C GLU A 53 10.79 13.45 -0.66
N THR A 54 10.64 12.43 0.18
CA THR A 54 9.32 11.95 0.62
C THR A 54 8.78 12.88 1.70
N LYS A 55 7.64 13.51 1.42
CA LYS A 55 6.94 14.40 2.35
C LYS A 55 5.56 13.90 2.76
N LYS A 56 5.12 12.74 2.28
CA LYS A 56 3.82 12.14 2.63
C LYS A 56 4.01 10.77 3.28
N LEU A 57 3.37 10.54 4.42
CA LEU A 57 3.39 9.28 5.15
C LEU A 57 1.96 8.79 5.43
N TYR A 58 1.68 7.54 5.08
CA TYR A 58 0.44 6.84 5.43
C TYR A 58 0.65 6.11 6.76
N LEU A 59 0.13 6.67 7.85
CA LEU A 59 0.31 6.10 9.18
C LEU A 59 -0.91 5.27 9.57
N ARG A 60 -0.70 4.02 9.99
CA ARG A 60 -1.78 3.21 10.55
C ARG A 60 -2.19 3.74 11.91
N PHE A 61 -3.31 4.45 11.96
CA PHE A 61 -3.79 5.09 13.18
C PHE A 61 -4.40 4.10 14.17
N PHE A 62 -5.22 3.18 13.68
CA PHE A 62 -5.80 2.08 14.46
C PHE A 62 -6.47 1.10 13.50
N ASP A 63 -6.81 -0.06 14.03
CA ASP A 63 -7.64 -1.04 13.33
C ASP A 63 -9.06 -1.02 13.91
N VAL A 64 -10.05 -1.41 13.12
CA VAL A 64 -11.43 -1.65 13.54
C VAL A 64 -11.75 -3.11 13.33
N ASP A 65 -12.19 -3.77 14.40
CA ASP A 65 -12.52 -5.17 14.37
C ASP A 65 -13.88 -5.49 15.03
N TRP A 66 -14.47 -6.60 14.62
CA TRP A 66 -15.74 -7.08 15.17
C TRP A 66 -15.52 -7.83 16.48
N ASN A 67 -16.12 -7.31 17.55
CA ASN A 67 -16.16 -8.02 18.82
C ASN A 67 -17.39 -8.93 18.88
N PHE A 68 -17.20 -10.24 18.65
CA PHE A 68 -18.28 -11.23 18.68
C PHE A 68 -18.99 -11.38 20.03
N ASN A 69 -18.31 -11.05 21.14
CA ASN A 69 -18.94 -11.15 22.46
C ASN A 69 -19.90 -9.99 22.74
N LYS A 70 -19.59 -8.82 22.17
CA LYS A 70 -20.37 -7.58 22.37
C LYS A 70 -21.25 -7.23 21.17
N ASN A 71 -21.08 -7.92 20.04
CA ASN A 71 -21.71 -7.63 18.75
C ASN A 71 -21.57 -6.17 18.33
N ILE A 72 -20.35 -5.64 18.45
CA ILE A 72 -20.03 -4.27 18.05
C ILE A 72 -18.66 -4.20 17.38
N ALA A 73 -18.52 -3.25 16.45
CA ALA A 73 -17.22 -2.83 15.94
C ALA A 73 -16.45 -2.04 17.02
N VAL A 74 -15.18 -2.38 17.23
CA VAL A 74 -14.32 -1.73 18.24
C VAL A 74 -12.97 -1.33 17.65
N PRO A 75 -12.41 -0.18 18.06
CA PRO A 75 -11.04 0.16 17.69
C PRO A 75 -10.05 -0.69 18.49
N ILE A 76 -8.99 -1.16 17.83
CA ILE A 76 -7.86 -1.88 18.43
C ILE A 76 -6.54 -1.33 17.88
N ALA A 77 -5.42 -1.70 18.52
CA ALA A 77 -4.06 -1.40 18.04
C ALA A 77 -3.82 0.08 17.67
N SER A 78 -4.32 1.02 18.49
CA SER A 78 -4.11 2.45 18.25
C SER A 78 -2.64 2.83 18.27
N ILE A 79 -2.26 3.73 17.37
CA ILE A 79 -0.92 4.31 17.30
C ILE A 79 -0.69 5.31 18.43
N ASP A 80 0.53 5.32 18.93
CA ASP A 80 1.13 6.41 19.68
C ASP A 80 2.03 7.23 18.74
N LEU A 81 1.71 8.51 18.57
CA LEU A 81 2.25 9.31 17.47
C LEU A 81 3.63 9.95 17.73
N GLY A 82 4.09 10.13 18.97
CA GLY A 82 5.39 10.78 19.23
C GLY A 82 5.56 12.16 18.55
N ARG A 83 5.22 13.26 19.23
CA ARG A 83 4.96 14.56 18.56
C ARG A 83 6.13 15.26 17.87
N GLU A 84 7.38 14.94 18.20
CA GLU A 84 8.54 15.74 17.76
C GLU A 84 8.87 15.61 16.27
N GLN A 85 8.51 14.50 15.61
CA GLN A 85 8.94 14.19 14.24
C GLN A 85 7.84 14.41 13.17
N LEU A 86 6.62 14.80 13.54
CA LEU A 86 5.46 14.77 12.64
C LEU A 86 5.29 16.03 11.80
N SER A 87 5.81 17.19 12.23
CA SER A 87 5.54 18.48 11.58
C SER A 87 6.18 18.62 10.20
N GLU A 88 7.15 17.77 9.86
CA GLU A 88 7.84 17.78 8.58
C GLU A 88 7.11 17.00 7.47
N TYR A 89 6.12 16.20 7.84
CA TYR A 89 5.44 15.28 6.94
C TYR A 89 3.94 15.58 6.85
N GLU A 90 3.40 15.45 5.65
CA GLU A 90 1.97 15.31 5.42
C GLU A 90 1.53 13.91 5.87
N ILE A 91 0.82 13.87 7.00
CA ILE A 91 0.31 12.63 7.58
C ILE A 91 -1.05 12.30 6.98
N VAL A 92 -1.17 11.08 6.46
CA VAL A 92 -2.45 10.48 6.04
C VAL A 92 -2.86 9.43 7.06
N PRO A 93 -3.84 9.72 7.95
CA PRO A 93 -4.40 8.75 8.86
C PRO A 93 -5.00 7.59 8.07
N THR A 94 -4.46 6.39 8.29
CA THR A 94 -4.93 5.16 7.66
C THR A 94 -5.60 4.29 8.72
N VAL A 95 -6.86 3.90 8.48
CA VAL A 95 -7.62 3.04 9.37
C VAL A 95 -7.87 1.70 8.69
N PHE A 96 -7.32 0.63 9.27
CA PHE A 96 -7.59 -0.72 8.81
C PHE A 96 -8.92 -1.21 9.36
N ILE A 97 -9.76 -1.76 8.52
CA ILE A 97 -11.06 -2.30 8.89
C ILE A 97 -11.09 -3.74 8.42
N THR A 98 -11.31 -4.66 9.35
CA THR A 98 -11.42 -6.06 8.96
C THR A 98 -12.67 -6.27 8.12
N ASN A 99 -12.56 -7.00 7.00
CA ASN A 99 -13.71 -7.31 6.15
C ASN A 99 -14.87 -7.94 6.95
N ARG A 100 -14.54 -8.78 7.93
CA ARG A 100 -15.54 -9.37 8.85
C ARG A 100 -16.35 -8.30 9.61
N THR A 101 -15.78 -7.15 9.95
CA THR A 101 -16.54 -6.05 10.56
C THR A 101 -17.61 -5.54 9.62
N MET A 102 -17.26 -5.35 8.34
CA MET A 102 -18.21 -4.88 7.33
C MET A 102 -19.25 -5.95 6.96
N VAL A 103 -18.94 -7.24 7.10
CA VAL A 103 -19.94 -8.32 6.94
C VAL A 103 -20.92 -8.37 8.12
N GLN A 104 -20.44 -8.13 9.36
CA GLN A 104 -21.23 -8.35 10.57
C GLN A 104 -22.04 -7.14 11.03
N ILE A 105 -21.58 -5.92 10.76
CA ILE A 105 -22.24 -4.72 11.25
C ILE A 105 -23.64 -4.56 10.63
N PRO A 106 -24.68 -4.31 11.43
CA PRO A 106 -25.99 -3.94 10.91
C PRO A 106 -25.89 -2.65 10.08
N TYR A 107 -26.56 -2.62 8.93
CA TYR A 107 -26.51 -1.49 7.99
C TYR A 107 -26.81 -0.15 8.68
N ASP A 108 -27.78 -0.12 9.60
CA ASP A 108 -28.19 1.08 10.32
C ASP A 108 -27.22 1.55 11.41
N ASP A 109 -26.28 0.71 11.83
CA ASP A 109 -25.23 1.07 12.79
C ASP A 109 -23.99 1.69 12.11
N VAL A 110 -23.89 1.59 10.78
CA VAL A 110 -22.76 2.12 10.00
C VAL A 110 -22.54 3.63 10.20
N PRO A 111 -23.58 4.51 10.24
CA PRO A 111 -23.38 5.93 10.53
C PRO A 111 -22.74 6.19 11.91
N LEU A 112 -23.11 5.41 12.92
CA LEU A 112 -22.51 5.52 14.25
C LEU A 112 -21.04 5.06 14.23
N LEU A 113 -20.72 4.00 13.48
CA LEU A 113 -19.33 3.58 13.28
C LEU A 113 -18.52 4.68 12.57
N ALA A 114 -19.04 5.27 11.50
CA ALA A 114 -18.38 6.39 10.80
C ALA A 114 -18.05 7.54 11.77
N ALA A 115 -19.01 7.96 12.58
CA ALA A 115 -18.80 9.01 13.58
C ALA A 115 -17.71 8.64 14.60
N ARG A 116 -17.66 7.39 15.06
CA ARG A 116 -16.62 6.92 15.98
C ARG A 116 -15.25 6.90 15.34
N ILE A 117 -15.14 6.46 14.07
CA ILE A 117 -13.89 6.46 13.32
C ILE A 117 -13.37 7.88 13.14
N VAL A 118 -14.21 8.79 12.64
CA VAL A 118 -13.85 10.22 12.44
C VAL A 118 -13.40 10.86 13.75
N ASN A 119 -14.17 10.70 14.82
CA ASN A 119 -13.80 11.22 16.14
C ASN A 119 -12.47 10.65 16.62
N ARG A 120 -12.23 9.34 16.44
CA ARG A 120 -10.99 8.70 16.86
C ARG A 120 -9.78 9.19 16.04
N ILE A 121 -9.94 9.38 14.74
CA ILE A 121 -8.89 9.95 13.88
C ILE A 121 -8.48 11.33 14.40
N PHE A 122 -9.43 12.24 14.61
CA PHE A 122 -9.12 13.60 15.06
C PHE A 122 -8.64 13.66 16.52
N GLN A 123 -9.04 12.72 17.38
CA GLN A 123 -8.46 12.56 18.71
C GLN A 123 -6.98 12.16 18.67
N ILE A 124 -6.61 11.23 17.79
CA ILE A 124 -5.21 10.79 17.65
C ILE A 124 -4.39 11.88 16.96
N ALA A 125 -4.92 12.48 15.89
CA ALA A 125 -4.24 13.52 15.14
C ALA A 125 -3.93 14.76 15.97
N ASP A 126 -4.69 15.04 17.03
CA ASP A 126 -4.50 16.16 17.97
C ASP A 126 -3.92 17.44 17.32
N SER A 127 -4.75 18.13 16.53
CA SER A 127 -4.42 19.36 15.81
C SER A 127 -3.47 19.24 14.61
N LEU A 128 -2.99 18.04 14.25
CA LEU A 128 -2.26 17.84 13.00
C LEU A 128 -3.14 18.21 11.79
N PRO A 129 -2.58 18.92 10.79
CA PRO A 129 -3.31 19.25 9.57
C PRO A 129 -3.51 17.98 8.74
N ILE A 130 -4.77 17.55 8.61
CA ILE A 130 -5.14 16.39 7.79
C ILE A 130 -5.67 16.88 6.45
N LYS A 131 -5.08 16.40 5.35
CA LYS A 131 -5.55 16.66 3.98
C LYS A 131 -6.20 15.45 3.32
N GLU A 132 -5.86 14.26 3.78
CA GLU A 132 -6.33 12.99 3.26
C GLU A 132 -6.55 12.03 4.43
N ILE A 133 -7.61 11.22 4.39
CA ILE A 133 -7.85 10.07 5.28
C ILE A 133 -7.98 8.83 4.40
N GLN A 134 -7.28 7.76 4.76
CA GLN A 134 -7.35 6.50 4.04
C GLN A 134 -8.06 5.41 4.85
N LEU A 135 -8.94 4.67 4.19
CA LEU A 135 -9.58 3.48 4.76
C LEU A 135 -9.03 2.24 4.04
N ASP A 136 -8.54 1.29 4.83
CA ASP A 136 -8.04 0.01 4.32
C ASP A 136 -9.02 -1.11 4.67
N CYS A 137 -9.73 -1.62 3.68
CA CYS A 137 -10.64 -2.74 3.85
C CYS A 137 -10.58 -3.64 2.62
N ASP A 138 -10.30 -4.93 2.82
CA ASP A 138 -10.41 -5.94 1.77
C ASP A 138 -11.89 -6.33 1.58
N TRP A 139 -12.72 -5.37 1.14
CA TRP A 139 -14.16 -5.58 0.98
C TRP A 139 -14.44 -6.60 -0.12
N SER A 140 -15.60 -7.23 0.00
CA SER A 140 -16.12 -8.26 -0.89
C SER A 140 -17.51 -7.86 -1.37
N GLU A 141 -18.09 -8.61 -2.30
CA GLU A 141 -19.50 -8.44 -2.69
C GLU A 141 -20.44 -8.40 -1.47
N THR A 142 -20.20 -9.28 -0.49
CA THR A 142 -21.06 -9.38 0.72
C THR A 142 -20.94 -8.21 1.70
N SER A 143 -19.83 -7.49 1.66
CA SER A 143 -19.54 -6.38 2.58
C SER A 143 -19.53 -5.01 1.90
N ARG A 144 -19.62 -4.99 0.56
CA ARG A 144 -19.55 -3.80 -0.29
C ARG A 144 -20.50 -2.71 0.20
N ASP A 145 -21.78 -3.03 0.36
CA ASP A 145 -22.80 -2.03 0.65
C ASP A 145 -22.59 -1.37 2.03
N ASN A 146 -22.16 -2.15 3.02
CA ASN A 146 -21.78 -1.64 4.34
C ASN A 146 -20.52 -0.77 4.27
N TYR A 147 -19.49 -1.22 3.54
CA TYR A 147 -18.24 -0.46 3.40
C TYR A 147 -18.46 0.85 2.63
N PHE A 148 -19.25 0.84 1.55
CA PHE A 148 -19.51 2.03 0.76
C PHE A 148 -20.38 3.03 1.53
N ARG A 149 -21.38 2.54 2.27
CA ARG A 149 -22.12 3.39 3.22
C ARG A 149 -21.18 4.00 4.25
N LEU A 150 -20.21 3.25 4.78
CA LEU A 150 -19.24 3.80 5.74
C LEU A 150 -18.44 4.94 5.12
N LEU A 151 -17.91 4.75 3.91
CA LEU A 151 -17.14 5.76 3.18
C LEU A 151 -17.97 7.03 2.93
N ASP A 152 -19.21 6.90 2.47
CA ASP A 152 -20.12 8.03 2.26
C ASP A 152 -20.40 8.80 3.56
N GLN A 153 -20.63 8.07 4.66
CA GLN A 153 -20.90 8.69 5.96
C GLN A 153 -19.68 9.43 6.51
N ILE A 154 -18.46 8.89 6.32
CA ILE A 154 -17.22 9.58 6.68
C ILE A 154 -17.06 10.83 5.82
N LYS A 155 -17.26 10.72 4.49
CA LYS A 155 -17.16 11.84 3.53
C LYS A 155 -18.11 12.98 3.90
N ALA A 156 -19.36 12.66 4.24
CA ALA A 156 -20.35 13.64 4.67
C ALA A 156 -19.92 14.39 5.95
N GLN A 157 -19.34 13.70 6.92
CA GLN A 157 -18.92 14.31 8.19
C GLN A 157 -17.70 15.23 8.06
N ILE A 158 -16.82 14.97 7.08
CA ILE A 158 -15.60 15.77 6.87
C ILE A 158 -15.71 16.76 5.70
N GLY A 159 -16.87 16.83 5.02
CA GLY A 159 -17.05 17.61 3.80
C GLY A 159 -16.69 19.09 3.92
N GLU A 160 -17.00 19.73 5.06
CA GLU A 160 -16.64 21.14 5.31
C GLU A 160 -15.13 21.36 5.47
N LYS A 161 -14.38 20.31 5.83
CA LYS A 161 -12.93 20.37 6.07
C LYS A 161 -12.10 20.27 4.79
N LYS A 162 -12.73 20.00 3.63
CA LYS A 162 -12.05 19.77 2.33
C LYS A 162 -10.97 18.69 2.40
N ILE A 163 -11.20 17.65 3.21
CA ILE A 163 -10.31 16.50 3.37
C ILE A 163 -10.66 15.46 2.31
N GLN A 164 -9.66 14.96 1.59
CA GLN A 164 -9.81 13.87 0.64
C GLN A 164 -10.00 12.54 1.37
N ILE A 165 -10.77 11.63 0.78
CA ILE A 165 -10.84 10.24 1.18
C ILE A 165 -10.18 9.37 0.12
N SER A 166 -9.34 8.44 0.56
CA SER A 166 -8.84 7.34 -0.26
C SER A 166 -9.19 5.98 0.34
N SER A 167 -9.22 4.96 -0.53
CA SER A 167 -9.37 3.56 -0.11
C SER A 167 -8.22 2.75 -0.67
N THR A 168 -7.69 1.80 0.10
CA THR A 168 -6.86 0.74 -0.48
C THR A 168 -7.72 -0.11 -1.42
N ILE A 169 -7.12 -0.68 -2.46
CA ILE A 169 -7.82 -1.49 -3.47
C ILE A 169 -6.93 -2.69 -3.85
N ARG A 170 -7.51 -3.87 -3.97
CA ARG A 170 -6.84 -5.10 -4.44
C ARG A 170 -7.03 -5.28 -5.94
N LEU A 171 -6.09 -5.98 -6.58
CA LEU A 171 -6.16 -6.35 -8.01
C LEU A 171 -7.49 -7.00 -8.40
N HIS A 172 -8.01 -7.90 -7.57
CA HIS A 172 -9.27 -8.59 -7.86
C HIS A 172 -10.49 -7.65 -7.76
N GLN A 173 -10.45 -6.61 -6.91
CA GLN A 173 -11.51 -5.61 -6.80
C GLN A 173 -11.53 -4.67 -8.01
N VAL A 174 -10.37 -4.44 -8.64
CA VAL A 174 -10.29 -3.76 -9.93
C VAL A 174 -10.84 -4.66 -11.03
N LYS A 175 -10.33 -5.88 -11.16
CA LYS A 175 -10.76 -6.82 -12.21
C LYS A 175 -12.26 -7.10 -12.21
N TYR A 176 -12.88 -7.18 -11.04
CA TYR A 176 -14.30 -7.50 -10.90
C TYR A 176 -15.13 -6.34 -10.36
N PHE A 177 -14.75 -5.09 -10.68
CA PHE A 177 -15.40 -3.89 -10.13
C PHE A 177 -16.89 -3.77 -10.45
N MET A 178 -17.37 -4.41 -11.51
CA MET A 178 -18.81 -4.49 -11.81
C MET A 178 -19.59 -5.28 -10.74
N ILE A 179 -18.92 -6.19 -10.03
CA ILE A 179 -19.48 -7.01 -8.95
C ILE A 179 -19.12 -6.38 -7.60
N THR A 180 -17.82 -6.15 -7.36
CA THR A 180 -17.32 -5.64 -6.08
C THR A 180 -17.59 -4.15 -5.88
N GLY A 181 -18.01 -3.45 -6.93
CA GLY A 181 -18.24 -2.00 -6.93
C GLY A 181 -16.95 -1.19 -6.97
N VAL A 182 -17.13 0.11 -7.19
CA VAL A 182 -16.09 1.13 -7.09
C VAL A 182 -16.36 1.96 -5.83
N PRO A 183 -15.41 2.06 -4.88
CA PRO A 183 -15.65 2.75 -3.63
C PRO A 183 -15.91 4.26 -3.86
N PRO A 184 -16.85 4.90 -3.14
CA PRO A 184 -17.21 6.31 -3.33
C PRO A 184 -16.18 7.28 -2.68
N VAL A 185 -14.93 7.18 -3.11
CA VAL A 185 -13.77 7.94 -2.60
C VAL A 185 -13.17 8.82 -3.69
N ASP A 186 -12.25 9.71 -3.31
CA ASP A 186 -11.64 10.65 -4.26
C ASP A 186 -10.52 9.99 -5.09
N LYS A 187 -9.85 8.96 -4.54
CA LYS A 187 -8.87 8.12 -5.23
C LYS A 187 -8.68 6.76 -4.55
N GLY A 188 -8.18 5.78 -5.29
CA GLY A 188 -7.76 4.48 -4.77
C GLY A 188 -6.25 4.40 -4.55
N MET A 189 -5.80 3.54 -3.65
CA MET A 189 -4.41 3.08 -3.57
C MET A 189 -4.38 1.59 -3.93
N LEU A 190 -3.92 1.26 -5.14
CA LEU A 190 -3.78 -0.12 -5.57
C LEU A 190 -2.65 -0.79 -4.80
N MET A 191 -3.00 -1.78 -3.99
CA MET A 191 -2.05 -2.59 -3.23
C MET A 191 -1.47 -3.65 -4.15
N PHE A 192 -0.41 -3.30 -4.88
CA PHE A 192 0.23 -4.17 -5.88
C PHE A 192 1.19 -5.15 -5.20
N TYR A 193 0.65 -5.95 -4.28
CA TYR A 193 1.36 -6.98 -3.52
C TYR A 193 0.38 -7.90 -2.80
N ASN A 194 0.90 -9.00 -2.24
CA ASN A 194 0.14 -10.14 -1.75
C ASN A 194 -0.77 -10.72 -2.83
N ILE A 195 -0.19 -10.92 -4.03
CA ILE A 195 -0.89 -11.33 -5.25
C ILE A 195 -1.11 -12.85 -5.28
N GLY A 196 -0.11 -13.63 -4.87
CA GLY A 196 -0.18 -15.09 -4.86
C GLY A 196 -0.86 -15.65 -3.61
N ASP A 197 -1.28 -16.92 -3.66
CA ASP A 197 -1.86 -17.58 -2.50
C ASP A 197 -0.77 -18.01 -1.49
N VAL A 198 -0.70 -17.31 -0.37
CA VAL A 198 0.25 -17.62 0.72
C VAL A 198 -0.01 -19.00 1.37
N LYS A 199 -1.20 -19.57 1.21
CA LYS A 199 -1.58 -20.89 1.75
C LYS A 199 -1.27 -22.03 0.80
N ASP A 200 -1.13 -21.76 -0.49
CA ASP A 200 -0.75 -22.76 -1.47
C ASP A 200 0.73 -23.12 -1.29
N ILE A 201 1.01 -24.39 -1.02
CA ILE A 201 2.36 -24.92 -0.82
C ILE A 201 3.22 -24.87 -2.08
N THR A 202 2.59 -24.79 -3.26
CA THR A 202 3.27 -24.73 -4.56
C THR A 202 3.67 -23.32 -4.96
N THR A 203 3.09 -22.30 -4.31
CA THR A 203 3.48 -20.90 -4.50
C THR A 203 4.96 -20.71 -4.17
N LYS A 204 5.66 -19.99 -5.04
CA LYS A 204 7.07 -19.66 -4.83
C LYS A 204 7.26 -18.33 -4.10
N ASN A 205 6.38 -17.38 -4.40
CA ASN A 205 6.35 -16.06 -3.80
C ASN A 205 4.90 -15.56 -3.85
N SER A 206 4.30 -15.32 -2.69
CA SER A 206 2.94 -14.77 -2.59
C SER A 206 2.93 -13.25 -2.54
N ILE A 207 4.06 -12.61 -2.21
CA ILE A 207 4.19 -11.15 -2.15
C ILE A 207 4.00 -10.56 -3.56
N LEU A 208 4.76 -11.04 -4.54
CA LEU A 208 4.64 -10.65 -5.94
C LEU A 208 4.70 -11.87 -6.86
N ASP A 209 3.70 -11.99 -7.71
CA ASP A 209 3.65 -12.90 -8.84
C ASP A 209 3.19 -12.07 -10.05
N LEU A 210 4.16 -11.58 -10.85
CA LEU A 210 3.89 -10.64 -11.94
C LEU A 210 3.09 -11.26 -13.07
N LYS A 211 3.32 -12.54 -13.36
CA LYS A 211 2.52 -13.27 -14.34
C LYS A 211 1.06 -13.34 -13.92
N LEU A 212 0.81 -13.57 -12.63
CA LEU A 212 -0.56 -13.54 -12.10
C LEU A 212 -1.10 -12.10 -12.12
N ALA A 213 -0.29 -11.11 -11.76
CA ALA A 213 -0.66 -9.69 -11.77
C ALA A 213 -1.13 -9.20 -13.15
N GLU A 214 -0.37 -9.50 -14.22
CA GLU A 214 -0.71 -9.16 -15.61
C GLU A 214 -2.11 -9.63 -15.99
N SER A 215 -2.53 -10.80 -15.51
CA SER A 215 -3.88 -11.34 -15.78
C SER A 215 -5.04 -10.53 -15.17
N TYR A 216 -4.73 -9.59 -14.25
CA TYR A 216 -5.69 -8.63 -13.71
C TYR A 216 -5.63 -7.28 -14.41
N LEU A 217 -4.54 -6.95 -15.12
CA LEU A 217 -4.31 -5.61 -15.67
C LEU A 217 -5.22 -5.27 -16.86
N ASN A 218 -5.70 -6.27 -17.60
CA ASN A 218 -6.54 -6.04 -18.78
C ASN A 218 -7.84 -5.25 -18.51
N GLU A 219 -8.37 -5.28 -17.28
CA GLU A 219 -9.62 -4.58 -16.94
C GLU A 219 -9.39 -3.14 -16.45
N PHE A 220 -8.14 -2.74 -16.23
CA PHE A 220 -7.82 -1.45 -15.62
C PHE A 220 -8.18 -0.25 -16.51
N GLU A 221 -8.14 -0.40 -17.84
CA GLU A 221 -8.58 0.66 -18.77
C GLU A 221 -10.04 1.08 -18.53
N SER A 222 -10.86 0.17 -18.00
CA SER A 222 -12.28 0.43 -17.74
C SER A 222 -12.58 0.84 -16.29
N TYR A 223 -11.58 0.80 -15.41
CA TYR A 223 -11.76 1.11 -14.00
C TYR A 223 -11.86 2.63 -13.78
N PRO A 224 -12.98 3.16 -13.26
CA PRO A 224 -13.26 4.60 -13.35
C PRO A 224 -12.62 5.45 -12.24
N LEU A 225 -12.02 4.83 -11.22
CA LEU A 225 -11.44 5.55 -10.09
C LEU A 225 -9.93 5.70 -10.29
N LYS A 226 -9.43 6.94 -10.15
CA LYS A 226 -8.00 7.24 -10.18
C LYS A 226 -7.23 6.43 -9.14
N LEU A 227 -6.06 5.91 -9.52
CA LEU A 227 -5.24 5.06 -8.66
C LEU A 227 -3.87 5.68 -8.38
N ASP A 228 -3.50 5.70 -7.10
CA ASP A 228 -2.12 5.68 -6.64
C ASP A 228 -1.66 4.22 -6.50
N PHE A 229 -0.35 3.97 -6.43
CA PHE A 229 0.20 2.62 -6.43
C PHE A 229 1.03 2.34 -5.19
N ALA A 230 0.75 1.22 -4.51
CA ALA A 230 1.55 0.75 -3.40
C ALA A 230 2.41 -0.46 -3.80
N LEU A 231 3.73 -0.33 -3.64
CA LEU A 231 4.73 -1.34 -4.01
C LEU A 231 5.38 -1.99 -2.77
N PRO A 232 5.63 -3.31 -2.78
CA PRO A 232 6.15 -4.04 -1.64
C PRO A 232 7.68 -4.02 -1.57
N LEU A 233 8.21 -3.64 -0.42
CA LEU A 233 9.63 -3.74 -0.09
C LEU A 233 9.91 -4.80 0.99
N PHE A 234 8.87 -5.31 1.66
CA PHE A 234 9.02 -6.28 2.74
C PHE A 234 9.40 -7.68 2.25
N SER A 235 9.72 -8.53 3.22
CA SER A 235 9.98 -9.97 3.04
C SER A 235 9.40 -10.74 4.21
N TRP A 236 9.15 -12.03 4.06
CA TRP A 236 8.71 -12.89 5.16
C TRP A 236 9.12 -14.35 4.99
N GLY A 237 9.00 -15.10 6.09
CA GLY A 237 9.03 -16.56 6.09
C GLY A 237 7.63 -17.12 6.25
N VAL A 238 7.17 -17.91 5.29
CA VAL A 238 5.93 -18.68 5.39
C VAL A 238 6.25 -20.02 6.05
N VAL A 239 5.80 -20.19 7.29
CA VAL A 239 5.99 -21.44 8.04
C VAL A 239 4.87 -22.41 7.68
N MET A 240 5.25 -23.60 7.24
CA MET A 240 4.36 -24.67 6.85
C MET A 240 4.54 -25.89 7.76
N ARG A 241 3.42 -26.44 8.22
CA ARG A 241 3.35 -27.66 9.03
C ARG A 241 2.23 -28.54 8.53
N ASN A 242 2.55 -29.81 8.26
CA ASN A 242 1.59 -30.78 7.70
C ASN A 242 0.86 -30.21 6.47
N ASP A 243 1.64 -29.66 5.53
CA ASP A 243 1.18 -29.05 4.27
C ASP A 243 0.17 -27.91 4.44
N LYS A 244 0.23 -27.20 5.57
CA LYS A 244 -0.58 -26.01 5.85
C LYS A 244 0.29 -24.86 6.30
N THR A 245 0.05 -23.68 5.76
CA THR A 245 0.60 -22.43 6.29
C THR A 245 0.04 -22.19 7.70
N VAL A 246 0.94 -22.06 8.68
CA VAL A 246 0.58 -21.86 10.09
C VAL A 246 1.02 -20.51 10.65
N GLN A 247 2.03 -19.88 10.06
CA GLN A 247 2.58 -18.61 10.55
C GLN A 247 3.30 -17.85 9.43
N LEU A 248 3.22 -16.52 9.49
CA LEU A 248 4.09 -15.62 8.74
C LEU A 248 5.07 -14.95 9.70
N ILE A 249 6.35 -14.95 9.35
CA ILE A 249 7.41 -14.31 10.12
C ILE A 249 7.95 -13.15 9.29
N ASN A 250 7.55 -11.93 9.65
CA ASN A 250 7.97 -10.72 8.94
C ASN A 250 9.49 -10.53 9.01
N ASN A 251 10.06 -10.03 7.92
CA ASN A 251 11.49 -9.75 7.74
C ASN A 251 12.42 -10.96 7.99
N LEU A 252 11.90 -12.19 7.88
CA LEU A 252 12.73 -13.38 7.96
C LEU A 252 13.60 -13.51 6.72
N ARG A 253 14.92 -13.57 6.92
CA ARG A 253 15.93 -13.65 5.84
C ARG A 253 16.80 -14.89 5.99
N ALA A 254 17.44 -15.29 4.88
CA ALA A 254 18.29 -16.48 4.84
C ALA A 254 19.46 -16.41 5.85
N ASN A 255 20.03 -15.22 6.09
CA ASN A 255 21.12 -15.03 7.05
C ASN A 255 20.71 -15.31 8.51
N GLN A 256 19.42 -15.25 8.83
CA GLN A 256 18.91 -15.62 10.16
C GLN A 256 18.72 -17.14 10.33
N LEU A 257 18.92 -17.92 9.26
CA LEU A 257 18.70 -19.36 9.20
C LEU A 257 19.99 -20.16 8.94
N GLU A 258 21.16 -19.58 9.23
CA GLU A 258 22.48 -20.17 8.91
C GLU A 258 22.92 -21.30 9.87
N ASP A 259 22.31 -21.41 11.05
CA ASP A 259 22.63 -22.45 12.04
C ASP A 259 22.27 -23.85 11.50
N LYS A 260 23.27 -24.55 10.97
CA LYS A 260 23.14 -25.88 10.34
C LYS A 260 22.67 -26.97 11.30
N GLN A 261 22.72 -26.76 12.62
CA GLN A 261 22.15 -27.70 13.58
C GLN A 261 20.62 -27.54 13.70
N LYS A 262 20.11 -26.34 13.39
CA LYS A 262 18.68 -25.99 13.48
C LYS A 262 17.99 -26.00 12.13
N PHE A 263 18.70 -25.68 11.05
CA PHE A 263 18.10 -25.45 9.74
C PHE A 263 18.86 -26.18 8.63
N ARG A 264 18.12 -26.62 7.62
CA ARG A 264 18.67 -27.18 6.38
C ARG A 264 17.97 -26.59 5.18
N PHE A 265 18.70 -25.87 4.35
CA PHE A 265 18.23 -25.44 3.03
C PHE A 265 18.06 -26.66 2.13
N LEU A 266 16.84 -26.85 1.63
CA LEU A 266 16.51 -27.83 0.59
C LEU A 266 16.63 -27.19 -0.80
N ASP A 267 16.41 -25.88 -0.86
CA ASP A 267 16.54 -24.97 -2.00
C ASP A 267 16.87 -23.56 -1.42
N PRO A 268 17.37 -22.56 -2.18
CA PRO A 268 17.67 -21.24 -1.62
C PRO A 268 16.53 -20.55 -0.88
N LYS A 269 15.27 -20.88 -1.22
CA LYS A 269 14.06 -20.34 -0.57
C LYS A 269 13.32 -21.33 0.31
N VAL A 270 13.69 -22.61 0.34
CA VAL A 270 12.96 -23.64 1.10
C VAL A 270 13.87 -24.24 2.16
N ILE A 271 13.49 -24.06 3.42
CA ILE A 271 14.28 -24.46 4.59
C ILE A 271 13.49 -25.46 5.43
N LYS A 272 14.14 -26.52 5.88
CA LYS A 272 13.61 -27.47 6.85
C LYS A 272 14.16 -27.19 8.25
N VAL A 273 13.29 -27.17 9.25
CA VAL A 273 13.67 -27.07 10.67
C VAL A 273 14.09 -28.46 11.17
N LEU A 274 15.36 -28.59 11.54
CA LEU A 274 15.97 -29.84 12.05
C LEU A 274 15.80 -30.01 13.56
N LYS A 275 15.73 -28.89 14.30
CA LYS A 275 15.59 -28.85 15.76
C LYS A 275 14.64 -27.72 16.14
N SER A 276 13.68 -28.01 17.02
CA SER A 276 12.74 -26.98 17.49
C SER A 276 13.48 -25.81 18.12
N THR A 277 13.09 -24.59 17.78
CA THR A 277 13.82 -23.36 18.13
C THR A 277 12.88 -22.15 18.09
N TYR A 278 13.34 -21.03 18.64
CA TYR A 278 12.69 -19.74 18.43
C TYR A 278 13.39 -18.95 17.32
N ILE A 279 12.61 -18.18 16.56
CA ILE A 279 13.11 -17.12 15.67
C ILE A 279 12.14 -15.94 15.70
N ASN A 280 12.65 -14.72 15.91
CA ASN A 280 11.85 -13.48 15.99
C ASN A 280 10.62 -13.61 16.92
N GLY A 281 10.75 -14.33 18.05
CA GLY A 281 9.66 -14.57 19.00
C GLY A 281 8.69 -15.71 18.64
N PHE A 282 8.81 -16.31 17.46
CA PHE A 282 7.98 -17.44 17.02
C PHE A 282 8.65 -18.78 17.32
N TYR A 283 7.88 -19.73 17.86
CA TYR A 283 8.35 -21.09 18.10
C TYR A 283 8.16 -21.95 16.84
N LEU A 284 9.26 -22.50 16.34
CA LEU A 284 9.32 -23.42 15.21
C LEU A 284 9.51 -24.85 15.71
N TYR A 285 8.75 -25.77 15.16
CA TYR A 285 8.84 -27.18 15.52
C TYR A 285 9.81 -27.89 14.57
N LYS A 286 10.55 -28.86 15.09
CA LYS A 286 11.28 -29.82 14.26
C LYS A 286 10.33 -30.43 13.23
N GLY A 287 10.73 -30.40 11.97
CA GLY A 287 9.95 -30.90 10.84
C GLY A 287 9.19 -29.82 10.08
N ASP A 288 9.02 -28.62 10.64
CA ASP A 288 8.43 -27.49 9.91
C ASP A 288 9.27 -27.14 8.68
N PHE A 289 8.59 -26.61 7.67
CA PHE A 289 9.21 -26.00 6.51
C PHE A 289 9.03 -24.48 6.56
N ILE A 290 9.99 -23.75 6.02
CA ILE A 290 9.94 -22.31 5.86
C ILE A 290 10.16 -22.01 4.39
N ARG A 291 9.22 -21.30 3.77
CA ARG A 291 9.39 -20.70 2.45
C ARG A 291 9.74 -19.23 2.64
N LEU A 292 10.96 -18.83 2.26
CA LEU A 292 11.37 -17.44 2.26
C LEU A 292 10.82 -16.75 1.01
N GLU A 293 10.12 -15.64 1.23
CA GLU A 293 9.59 -14.81 0.17
C GLU A 293 10.10 -13.40 0.34
N ASP A 294 10.51 -12.81 -0.78
CA ASP A 294 11.14 -11.52 -0.83
C ASP A 294 10.93 -10.93 -2.22
N VAL A 295 10.97 -9.61 -2.32
CA VAL A 295 10.80 -8.90 -3.59
C VAL A 295 12.18 -8.63 -4.19
N LYS A 296 12.40 -8.90 -5.47
CA LYS A 296 13.65 -8.48 -6.13
C LYS A 296 13.49 -7.08 -6.70
N LEU A 297 14.60 -6.35 -6.83
CA LEU A 297 14.57 -5.05 -7.51
C LEU A 297 14.08 -5.17 -8.96
N THR A 298 14.42 -6.26 -9.66
CA THR A 298 13.90 -6.54 -11.01
C THR A 298 12.39 -6.63 -11.02
N ASP A 299 11.81 -7.30 -10.03
CA ASP A 299 10.36 -7.49 -9.94
C ASP A 299 9.66 -6.15 -9.63
N LEU A 300 10.30 -5.25 -8.86
CA LEU A 300 9.82 -3.88 -8.64
C LEU A 300 9.87 -3.02 -9.91
N LYS A 301 10.94 -3.14 -10.69
CA LYS A 301 11.09 -2.41 -11.97
C LYS A 301 9.99 -2.82 -12.95
N GLU A 302 9.81 -4.12 -13.12
CA GLU A 302 8.76 -4.68 -13.98
C GLU A 302 7.36 -4.31 -13.46
N SER A 303 7.13 -4.31 -12.13
CA SER A 303 5.88 -3.80 -11.56
C SER A 303 5.62 -2.34 -11.93
N ALA A 304 6.65 -1.49 -11.87
CA ALA A 304 6.51 -0.08 -12.21
C ALA A 304 6.23 0.14 -13.70
N GLU A 305 6.89 -0.63 -14.57
CA GLU A 305 6.63 -0.60 -16.02
C GLU A 305 5.18 -0.98 -16.31
N LEU A 306 4.70 -2.10 -15.75
CA LEU A 306 3.31 -2.55 -15.91
C LEU A 306 2.29 -1.52 -15.41
N LEU A 307 2.54 -0.88 -14.27
CA LEU A 307 1.62 0.09 -13.69
C LEU A 307 1.67 1.45 -14.39
N ALA A 308 2.82 1.85 -14.93
CA ALA A 308 2.96 3.09 -15.70
C ALA A 308 2.18 3.03 -17.03
N GLU A 309 1.94 1.85 -17.59
CA GLU A 309 1.08 1.67 -18.76
C GLU A 309 -0.41 1.93 -18.47
N ILE A 310 -0.84 1.73 -17.21
CA ILE A 310 -2.25 1.81 -16.80
C ILE A 310 -2.74 3.26 -16.65
N ASP A 311 -1.93 4.12 -16.06
CA ASP A 311 -2.30 5.52 -15.78
C ASP A 311 -1.17 6.44 -16.21
N GLN A 312 -1.35 7.12 -17.34
CA GLN A 312 -0.37 8.05 -17.93
C GLN A 312 -0.77 9.52 -17.79
N GLU A 313 -2.02 9.82 -17.43
CA GLU A 313 -2.56 11.17 -17.56
C GLU A 313 -2.56 11.96 -16.24
N ASN A 314 -2.47 11.29 -15.09
CA ASN A 314 -2.68 11.92 -13.79
C ASN A 314 -1.44 11.94 -12.91
N ASP A 315 -1.25 13.01 -12.12
CA ASP A 315 -0.32 13.01 -10.99
C ASP A 315 -0.50 11.77 -10.11
N VAL A 316 0.59 11.11 -9.74
CA VAL A 316 0.54 9.82 -9.02
C VAL A 316 1.41 9.85 -7.78
N THR A 317 0.92 9.19 -6.74
CA THR A 317 1.72 8.84 -5.58
C THR A 317 2.14 7.38 -5.66
N ILE A 318 3.45 7.13 -5.61
CA ILE A 318 4.02 5.80 -5.41
C ILE A 318 4.29 5.64 -3.91
N CYS A 319 3.61 4.68 -3.30
CA CYS A 319 3.72 4.37 -1.88
C CYS A 319 4.49 3.08 -1.66
N PHE A 320 5.55 3.12 -0.86
CA PHE A 320 6.30 1.92 -0.54
C PHE A 320 5.81 1.30 0.77
N TYR A 321 5.53 0.00 0.76
CA TYR A 321 5.16 -0.79 1.94
C TYR A 321 6.25 -1.81 2.25
N HIS A 322 6.93 -1.79 3.40
CA HIS A 322 6.65 -1.04 4.62
C HIS A 322 7.89 -0.23 5.02
N LEU A 323 7.71 0.96 5.60
CA LEU A 323 8.80 1.74 6.17
C LEU A 323 9.30 1.10 7.46
N ASP A 324 10.35 0.29 7.33
CA ASP A 324 11.14 -0.23 8.44
C ASP A 324 12.63 -0.36 8.10
N SER A 325 13.47 -0.39 9.14
CA SER A 325 14.93 -0.42 8.98
C SER A 325 15.44 -1.63 8.19
N PRO A 326 14.92 -2.87 8.38
CA PRO A 326 15.30 -4.00 7.54
C PRO A 326 15.03 -3.74 6.06
N THR A 327 13.91 -3.11 5.73
CA THR A 327 13.55 -2.79 4.35
C THR A 327 14.54 -1.82 3.70
N ILE A 328 14.92 -0.77 4.42
CA ILE A 328 15.86 0.26 3.96
C ILE A 328 17.28 -0.29 3.72
N GLU A 329 17.65 -1.38 4.41
CA GLU A 329 18.93 -2.06 4.15
C GLU A 329 18.98 -2.78 2.81
N LYS A 330 17.81 -3.17 2.28
CA LYS A 330 17.74 -4.02 1.10
C LYS A 330 17.72 -3.21 -0.20
N TYR A 331 17.13 -2.02 -0.19
CA TYR A 331 16.99 -1.17 -1.37
C TYR A 331 17.61 0.19 -1.13
N SER A 332 18.48 0.62 -2.03
CA SER A 332 19.04 1.96 -1.99
C SER A 332 17.97 3.00 -2.35
N HIS A 333 18.17 4.25 -1.93
CA HIS A 333 17.24 5.31 -2.31
C HIS A 333 17.29 5.60 -3.81
N GLU A 334 18.46 5.48 -4.45
CA GLU A 334 18.62 5.61 -5.90
C GLU A 334 17.85 4.55 -6.67
N GLU A 335 17.82 3.31 -6.15
CA GLU A 335 17.02 2.24 -6.73
C GLU A 335 15.53 2.57 -6.69
N LEU A 336 15.01 3.05 -5.56
CA LEU A 336 13.60 3.45 -5.44
C LEU A 336 13.28 4.71 -6.24
N MET A 337 14.20 5.67 -6.36
CA MET A 337 14.03 6.81 -7.26
C MET A 337 13.89 6.35 -8.70
N GLN A 338 14.73 5.40 -9.15
CA GLN A 338 14.59 4.80 -10.49
C GLN A 338 13.21 4.17 -10.71
N ILE A 339 12.65 3.48 -9.70
CA ILE A 339 11.29 2.94 -9.76
C ILE A 339 10.27 4.07 -9.99
N CYS A 340 10.38 5.17 -9.23
CA CYS A 340 9.47 6.31 -9.36
C CYS A 340 9.63 7.04 -10.71
N GLU A 341 10.85 7.13 -11.26
CA GLU A 341 11.08 7.75 -12.58
C GLU A 341 10.35 7.03 -13.71
N THR A 342 10.10 5.72 -13.61
CA THR A 342 9.34 4.95 -14.61
C THR A 342 7.93 5.50 -14.84
N PHE A 343 7.37 6.21 -13.86
CA PHE A 343 6.02 6.78 -13.94
C PHE A 343 5.97 8.20 -14.54
N ARG A 344 7.12 8.83 -14.83
CA ARG A 344 7.20 10.19 -15.40
C ARG A 344 7.26 10.18 -16.92
#